data_AF-A0A087VHE2-F1
#
_entry.id   AF-A0A087VHE2-F1
#
_cell.length_a   1.000
_cell.length_b   1.000
_cell.length_c   1.000
_cell.angle_alpha   90.00
_cell.angle_beta   90.00
_cell.angle_gamma   90.00
#
_symmetry.space_group_name_H-M   'P 1'
#
loop_
_entity.id
_entity.type
_entity.pdbx_description
1 polymer ?
#
loop_
_entity_poly.entity_id
_entity_poly.type
_entity_poly.pdbx_seq_one_letter_code
_entity_poly.pdbx_strand_id
1 'polypeptide(L)'
;SVQTVQDFQLKQPQDKVVVTAGQNLTLNCTTSGNSSIPGPVKWLKGWGTGNETIYDQTGVFPRVTRALIGSDTDFTICIRDVQPEDAGTYYCVKFRRSLDGDEVFLHGKGTVVSLQGSALVPSIVAVAVVLFLLLLGLFIALCVYRRKHRAKAESQCLAGPAAMGSFSPIPLLCCAGTTSTPSKVLDAETSHLPSQQSSKEDDNIHYADLQPLPAAPQHGRSPGAACSEYASVMVAAK
;
A
#
# COMPACT_ATOMS: atom_id res chain seq x y z
N SER A 1 40.83 32.10 -19.97
CA SER A 1 40.53 31.88 -18.55
C SER A 1 39.25 31.07 -18.47
N VAL A 2 39.31 29.83 -17.99
CA VAL A 2 38.12 29.01 -17.73
C VAL A 2 37.49 29.57 -16.46
N GLN A 3 36.35 30.25 -16.58
CA GLN A 3 35.64 30.78 -15.43
C GLN A 3 34.96 29.62 -14.70
N THR A 4 35.64 29.11 -13.69
CA THR A 4 35.16 28.05 -12.82
C THR A 4 33.94 28.58 -12.04
N VAL A 5 32.76 28.12 -12.43
CA VAL A 5 31.52 28.18 -11.64
C VAL A 5 31.67 27.23 -10.44
N GLN A 6 32.63 27.50 -9.54
CA GLN A 6 33.06 26.55 -8.50
C GLN A 6 32.66 26.89 -7.07
N ASP A 7 31.96 27.99 -6.81
CA ASP A 7 31.70 28.40 -5.43
C ASP A 7 30.24 28.24 -4.96
N PHE A 8 29.29 27.89 -5.83
CA PHE A 8 27.91 27.67 -5.37
C PHE A 8 27.77 26.32 -4.66
N GLN A 9 27.40 26.35 -3.39
CA GLN A 9 27.17 25.16 -2.57
C GLN A 9 25.70 25.10 -2.13
N LEU A 10 25.09 23.92 -2.26
CA LEU A 10 23.76 23.62 -1.73
C LEU A 10 23.90 22.56 -0.63
N LYS A 11 23.40 22.87 0.55
CA LYS A 11 23.44 22.00 1.74
C LYS A 11 22.04 21.55 2.11
N GLN A 12 21.82 20.25 2.03
CA GLN A 12 20.64 19.57 2.54
C GLN A 12 21.10 18.54 3.57
N PRO A 13 21.17 18.91 4.87
CA PRO A 13 21.90 18.14 5.88
C PRO A 13 21.15 16.93 6.42
N GLN A 14 19.84 16.82 6.17
CA GLN A 14 19.01 15.73 6.71
C GLN A 14 18.99 14.57 5.72
N ASP A 15 19.57 13.42 6.09
CA ASP A 15 19.42 12.20 5.29
C ASP A 15 18.04 11.57 5.47
N LYS A 16 17.53 11.57 6.71
CA LYS A 16 16.23 11.00 7.06
C LYS A 16 15.55 11.83 8.14
N VAL A 17 14.22 11.94 8.03
CA VAL A 17 13.35 12.53 9.05
C VAL A 17 12.20 11.57 9.34
N VAL A 18 11.92 11.36 10.62
CA VAL A 18 10.76 10.61 11.09
C VAL A 18 9.80 11.61 11.73
N VAL A 19 8.53 11.60 11.31
CA VAL A 19 7.51 12.55 11.78
C VAL A 19 6.19 11.83 12.02
N THR A 20 5.42 12.25 13.02
CA THR A 20 4.09 11.68 13.27
C THR A 20 3.06 12.38 12.38
N ALA A 21 2.06 11.65 11.89
CA ALA A 21 0.94 12.24 11.15
C ALA A 21 0.26 13.35 11.98
N GLY A 22 -0.16 14.43 11.31
CA GLY A 22 -0.71 15.64 11.93
C GLY A 22 0.31 16.62 12.50
N GLN A 23 1.58 16.23 12.65
CA GLN A 23 2.64 17.15 13.09
C GLN A 23 3.22 17.95 11.91
N ASN A 24 4.12 18.89 12.22
CA ASN A 24 4.83 19.67 11.21
C ASN A 24 6.17 19.01 10.86
N LEU A 25 6.47 18.90 9.57
CA LEU A 25 7.76 18.45 9.04
C LEU A 25 8.60 19.65 8.64
N THR A 26 9.86 19.70 9.09
CA THR A 26 10.83 20.70 8.66
C THR A 26 11.91 20.07 7.79
N LEU A 27 12.09 20.63 6.59
CA LEU A 27 13.09 20.21 5.61
C LEU A 27 14.11 21.34 5.40
N ASN A 28 15.35 21.08 5.77
CA ASN A 28 16.42 22.07 5.81
C ASN A 28 17.15 22.12 4.47
N CYS A 29 17.28 23.33 3.93
CA CYS A 29 18.13 23.58 2.79
C CYS A 29 18.78 24.96 2.92
N THR A 30 20.08 25.05 2.69
CA THR A 30 20.78 26.34 2.66
C THR A 30 21.71 26.38 1.46
N THR A 31 21.95 27.57 0.93
CA THR A 31 22.88 27.78 -0.18
C THR A 31 23.92 28.83 0.20
N SER A 32 25.15 28.64 -0.26
CA SER A 32 26.26 29.57 -0.03
C SER A 32 27.13 29.75 -1.27
N GLY A 33 27.93 30.81 -1.26
CA GLY A 33 28.87 31.16 -2.33
C GLY A 33 28.24 31.95 -3.47
N ASN A 34 28.95 32.07 -4.59
CA ASN A 34 28.58 32.99 -5.66
C ASN A 34 27.20 32.65 -6.31
N SER A 35 26.20 33.47 -6.02
CA SER A 35 24.80 33.34 -6.48
C SER A 35 24.55 33.85 -7.90
N SER A 36 25.61 34.08 -8.69
CA SER A 36 25.52 34.59 -10.08
C SER A 36 24.76 33.67 -11.05
N ILE A 37 24.30 32.50 -10.61
CA ILE A 37 23.50 31.57 -11.42
C ILE A 37 22.01 31.96 -11.26
N PRO A 38 21.39 32.57 -12.29
CA PRO A 38 19.99 32.94 -12.23
C PRO A 38 19.10 31.70 -12.20
N GLY A 39 17.99 31.77 -11.47
CA GLY A 39 17.02 30.68 -11.37
C GLY A 39 16.61 30.37 -9.92
N PRO A 40 15.47 29.71 -9.73
CA PRO A 40 14.89 29.49 -8.41
C PRO A 40 15.57 28.33 -7.69
N VAL A 41 15.35 28.26 -6.38
CA VAL A 41 15.52 27.04 -5.60
C VAL A 41 14.12 26.53 -5.25
N LYS A 42 13.84 25.27 -5.57
CA LYS A 42 12.55 24.61 -5.33
C LYS A 42 12.75 23.38 -4.46
N TRP A 43 11.67 22.96 -3.80
CA TRP A 43 11.60 21.62 -3.20
C TRP A 43 10.79 20.69 -4.08
N LEU A 44 11.39 19.56 -4.43
CA LEU A 44 10.75 18.50 -5.20
C LEU A 44 10.62 17.25 -4.34
N LYS A 45 9.55 16.49 -4.53
CA LYS A 45 9.39 15.15 -3.97
C LYS A 45 9.50 14.12 -5.09
N GLY A 46 10.28 13.08 -4.86
CA GLY A 46 10.65 12.12 -5.90
C GLY A 46 11.65 12.71 -6.91
N TRP A 47 11.94 11.94 -7.95
CA TRP A 47 12.88 12.31 -9.01
C TRP A 47 12.41 11.82 -10.37
N GLY A 48 12.89 12.45 -11.44
CA GLY A 48 12.54 12.08 -12.82
C GLY A 48 11.15 12.60 -13.23
N THR A 49 10.46 11.83 -14.08
CA THR A 49 9.20 12.24 -14.72
C THR A 49 7.99 12.28 -13.77
N GLY A 50 8.08 11.65 -12.60
CA GLY A 50 7.04 11.62 -11.58
C GLY A 50 7.32 12.52 -10.38
N ASN A 51 8.22 13.50 -10.51
CA ASN A 51 8.52 14.42 -9.42
C ASN A 51 7.38 15.43 -9.20
N GLU A 52 7.12 15.74 -7.94
CA GLU A 52 6.11 16.71 -7.54
C GLU A 52 6.80 17.96 -6.98
N THR A 53 6.34 19.15 -7.38
CA THR A 53 6.83 20.39 -6.77
C THR A 53 6.11 20.63 -5.45
N ILE A 54 6.88 20.58 -4.36
CA ILE A 54 6.40 20.76 -2.98
C ILE A 54 6.43 22.23 -2.58
N TYR A 55 7.41 22.97 -3.12
CA TYR A 55 7.51 24.40 -2.89
C TYR A 55 8.23 25.10 -4.04
N ASP A 56 7.65 26.21 -4.48
CA ASP A 56 8.21 27.20 -5.41
C ASP A 56 7.84 28.60 -4.91
N GLN A 57 8.73 29.57 -5.06
CA GLN A 57 8.52 30.95 -4.60
C GLN A 57 7.37 31.64 -5.33
N THR A 58 7.08 31.23 -6.57
CA THR A 58 6.01 31.80 -7.39
C THR A 58 4.67 31.06 -7.27
N GLY A 59 4.64 29.92 -6.57
CA GLY A 59 3.46 29.08 -6.43
C GLY A 59 2.69 29.29 -5.13
N VAL A 60 1.52 28.65 -5.03
CA VAL A 60 0.68 28.67 -3.83
C VAL A 60 0.64 27.26 -3.24
N PHE A 61 1.14 27.12 -2.02
CA PHE A 61 1.24 25.84 -1.31
C PHE A 61 0.60 25.97 0.09
N PRO A 62 -0.70 25.67 0.26
CA PRO A 62 -1.44 25.99 1.48
C PRO A 62 -0.85 25.40 2.77
N ARG A 63 -0.23 24.21 2.65
CA ARG A 63 0.36 23.47 3.78
C ARG A 63 1.85 23.78 3.97
N VAL A 64 2.51 24.46 3.03
CA VAL A 64 3.97 24.62 3.00
C VAL A 64 4.36 26.09 3.13
N THR A 65 5.25 26.40 4.05
CA THR A 65 5.77 27.75 4.26
C THR A 65 7.28 27.77 4.39
N ARG A 66 7.90 28.91 4.10
CA ARG A 66 9.31 29.17 4.43
C ARG A 66 9.49 29.24 5.95
N ALA A 67 10.56 28.64 6.45
CA ALA A 67 10.99 28.89 7.82
C ALA A 67 11.48 30.34 7.97
N LEU A 68 12.25 30.83 6.98
CA LEU A 68 12.65 32.22 6.87
C LEU A 68 12.11 32.83 5.57
N ILE A 69 11.08 33.67 5.71
CA ILE A 69 10.40 34.32 4.58
C ILE A 69 11.36 35.33 3.92
N GLY A 70 11.42 35.31 2.59
CA GLY A 70 12.24 36.25 1.80
C GLY A 70 13.75 36.03 1.87
N SER A 71 14.22 34.96 2.52
CA SER A 71 15.64 34.64 2.55
C SER A 71 16.14 34.11 1.20
N ASP A 72 17.22 34.71 0.69
CA ASP A 72 17.89 34.33 -0.55
C ASP A 72 18.89 33.17 -0.37
N THR A 73 19.15 32.75 0.87
CA THR A 73 20.18 31.74 1.21
C THR A 73 19.67 30.60 2.06
N ASP A 74 18.64 30.82 2.89
CA ASP A 74 18.03 29.77 3.69
C ASP A 74 16.74 29.31 3.03
N PHE A 75 16.82 28.14 2.40
CA PHE A 75 15.72 27.50 1.69
C PHE A 75 14.84 26.54 2.49
N THR A 76 14.92 26.58 3.81
CA THR A 76 14.18 25.69 4.69
C THR A 76 12.66 25.90 4.58
N ILE A 77 11.92 24.79 4.51
CA ILE A 77 10.45 24.78 4.48
C ILE A 77 9.87 24.00 5.64
N CYS A 78 8.64 24.36 6.01
CA CYS A 78 7.80 23.67 6.97
C CYS A 78 6.53 23.19 6.28
N ILE A 79 6.27 21.88 6.30
CA ILE A 79 5.03 21.25 5.83
C ILE A 79 4.16 20.97 7.05
N ARG A 80 2.97 21.58 7.10
CA ARG A 80 2.03 21.45 8.21
C ARG A 80 1.08 20.28 8.03
N ASP A 81 0.62 19.74 9.15
CA ASP A 81 -0.39 18.68 9.20
C ASP A 81 0.00 17.50 8.29
N VAL A 82 1.15 16.90 8.59
CA VAL A 82 1.76 15.85 7.75
C VAL A 82 0.82 14.66 7.61
N GLN A 83 0.64 14.19 6.37
CA GLN A 83 -0.23 13.08 6.01
C GLN A 83 0.58 11.86 5.54
N PRO A 84 -0.02 10.65 5.47
CA PRO A 84 0.63 9.45 4.92
C PRO A 84 1.21 9.65 3.54
N GLU A 85 0.56 10.45 2.72
CA GLU A 85 0.99 10.74 1.35
C GLU A 85 2.28 11.56 1.35
N ASP A 86 2.60 12.33 2.39
CA ASP A 86 3.83 13.13 2.44
C ASP A 86 5.08 12.28 2.68
N ALA A 87 4.95 10.99 2.98
CA ALA A 87 6.10 10.08 3.01
C ALA A 87 6.78 10.02 1.64
N GLY A 88 8.11 10.00 1.62
CA GLY A 88 8.89 9.99 0.38
C GLY A 88 10.22 10.73 0.51
N THR A 89 10.94 10.85 -0.61
CA THR A 89 12.24 11.52 -0.64
C THR A 89 12.09 12.92 -1.21
N TYR A 90 12.58 13.91 -0.48
CA TYR A 90 12.51 15.32 -0.85
C TYR A 90 13.89 15.83 -1.25
N TYR A 91 13.95 16.64 -2.29
CA TYR A 91 15.17 17.23 -2.83
C TYR A 91 15.05 18.74 -2.87
N CYS A 92 16.01 19.44 -2.28
CA CYS A 92 16.20 20.85 -2.53
C CYS A 92 16.99 21.02 -3.82
N VAL A 93 16.45 21.74 -4.79
CA VAL A 93 16.98 21.80 -6.15
C VAL A 93 17.18 23.25 -6.56
N LYS A 94 18.42 23.61 -6.90
CA LYS A 94 18.76 24.84 -7.59
C LYS A 94 18.60 24.64 -9.08
N PHE A 95 17.81 25.49 -9.70
CA PHE A 95 17.67 25.56 -11.14
C PHE A 95 18.51 26.69 -11.72
N ARG A 96 18.97 26.51 -12.95
CA ARG A 96 19.45 27.59 -13.81
C ARG A 96 18.33 27.97 -14.76
N ARG A 97 18.07 29.26 -14.89
CA ARG A 97 17.11 29.78 -15.88
C ARG A 97 17.69 29.65 -17.28
N SER A 98 16.96 29.03 -18.21
CA SER A 98 17.27 28.97 -19.64
C SER A 98 16.07 29.47 -20.47
N LEU A 99 16.31 29.71 -21.76
CA LEU A 99 15.27 30.18 -22.70
C LEU A 99 14.17 29.13 -22.91
N ASP A 100 14.54 27.86 -22.91
CA ASP A 100 13.63 26.72 -23.11
C ASP A 100 12.98 26.23 -21.80
N GLY A 101 13.25 26.91 -20.68
CA GLY A 101 12.75 26.56 -19.35
C GLY A 101 13.86 26.51 -18.30
N ASP A 102 13.47 26.28 -17.05
CA ASP A 102 14.43 26.11 -15.96
C ASP A 102 15.08 24.71 -16.03
N GLU A 103 16.40 24.66 -16.07
CA GLU A 103 17.19 23.42 -16.06
C GLU A 103 17.74 23.15 -14.65
N VAL A 104 17.85 21.87 -14.25
CA VAL A 104 18.44 21.52 -12.95
C VAL A 104 19.93 21.84 -12.99
N PHE A 105 20.39 22.73 -12.10
CA PHE A 105 21.81 23.05 -11.95
C PHE A 105 22.47 22.18 -10.89
N LEU A 106 21.85 22.09 -9.71
CA LEU A 106 22.37 21.34 -8.57
C LEU A 106 21.21 20.89 -7.69
N HIS A 107 21.34 19.74 -7.04
CA HIS A 107 20.38 19.28 -6.05
C HIS A 107 21.06 18.74 -4.80
N GLY A 108 20.34 18.74 -3.69
CA GLY A 108 20.78 18.09 -2.46
C GLY A 108 20.78 16.57 -2.57
N LYS A 109 21.36 15.89 -1.58
CA LYS A 109 21.42 14.43 -1.51
C LYS A 109 20.04 13.76 -1.42
N GLY A 110 19.03 14.50 -0.96
CA GLY A 110 17.70 14.00 -0.68
C GLY A 110 17.49 13.75 0.82
N THR A 111 16.26 13.94 1.29
CA THR A 111 15.84 13.67 2.66
C THR A 111 14.70 12.68 2.62
N VAL A 112 14.90 11.50 3.20
CA VAL A 112 13.86 10.47 3.30
C VAL A 112 12.93 10.81 4.46
N VAL A 113 11.67 11.07 4.17
CA VAL A 113 10.62 11.31 5.15
C VAL A 113 9.84 10.03 5.33
N SER A 114 9.76 9.56 6.58
CA SER A 114 8.95 8.41 6.98
C SER A 114 8.03 8.78 8.12
N LEU A 115 6.84 8.18 8.14
CA LEU A 115 5.93 8.37 9.27
C LEU A 115 6.31 7.51 10.46
N GLN A 116 6.17 8.08 11.65
CA GLN A 116 6.18 7.31 12.89
C GLN A 116 4.88 6.51 12.97
N GLY A 117 4.98 5.20 12.82
CA GLY A 117 3.84 4.32 13.01
C GLY A 117 3.37 4.37 14.46
N SER A 118 2.14 4.82 14.69
CA SER A 118 1.46 4.52 15.95
C SER A 118 1.12 3.04 15.94
N ALA A 119 1.95 2.23 16.59
CA ALA A 119 1.70 0.82 16.76
C ALA A 119 0.48 0.65 17.69
N LEU A 120 -0.73 0.74 17.13
CA LEU A 120 -1.97 0.29 17.79
C LEU A 120 -2.07 -1.24 17.77
N VAL A 121 -1.24 -1.90 16.96
CA VAL A 121 -1.19 -3.35 16.77
C VAL A 121 -1.04 -4.11 18.10
N PRO A 122 -0.13 -3.75 19.03
CA PRO A 122 -0.02 -4.44 20.32
C PRO A 122 -1.29 -4.26 21.18
N SER A 123 -1.92 -3.08 21.12
CA SER A 123 -3.13 -2.79 21.90
C SER A 123 -4.34 -3.56 21.37
N ILE A 124 -4.53 -3.61 20.05
CA ILE A 124 -5.63 -4.35 19.42
C ILE A 124 -5.47 -5.86 19.65
N VAL A 125 -4.23 -6.38 19.53
CA VAL A 125 -3.95 -7.79 19.80
C VAL A 125 -4.22 -8.15 21.26
N ALA A 126 -3.80 -7.30 22.22
CA ALA A 126 -4.06 -7.53 23.64
C ALA A 126 -5.57 -7.55 23.94
N VAL A 127 -6.34 -6.60 23.41
CA VAL A 127 -7.80 -6.56 23.58
C VAL A 127 -8.47 -7.78 22.97
N ALA A 128 -8.05 -8.20 21.77
CA ALA A 128 -8.58 -9.38 21.10
C ALA A 128 -8.31 -10.67 21.90
N VAL A 129 -7.11 -10.83 22.46
CA VAL A 129 -6.75 -12.00 23.30
C VAL A 129 -7.59 -12.01 24.58
N VAL A 130 -7.74 -10.88 25.26
CA VAL A 130 -8.55 -10.79 26.48
C VAL A 130 -10.02 -11.13 26.18
N LEU A 131 -10.58 -10.57 25.10
CA LEU A 131 -11.95 -10.86 24.69
C LEU A 131 -12.14 -12.35 24.37
N PHE A 132 -11.19 -12.96 23.66
CA PHE A 132 -11.22 -14.38 23.33
C PHE A 132 -11.21 -15.27 24.59
N LEU A 133 -10.36 -14.96 25.58
CA LEU A 133 -10.31 -15.69 26.86
C LEU A 133 -11.62 -15.55 27.66
N LEU A 134 -12.24 -14.37 27.66
CA LEU A 134 -13.53 -14.15 28.32
C LEU A 134 -14.66 -14.96 27.67
N LEU A 135 -14.70 -14.99 26.33
CA LEU A 135 -15.69 -15.77 25.58
C LEU A 135 -15.51 -17.28 25.80
N LEU A 136 -14.26 -17.76 25.82
CA LEU A 136 -13.94 -19.15 26.15
C LEU A 136 -14.38 -19.50 27.58
N GLY A 137 -14.08 -18.64 28.55
CA GLY A 137 -14.49 -18.82 29.95
C GLY A 137 -16.02 -18.90 30.10
N LEU A 138 -16.75 -18.01 29.44
CA LEU A 138 -18.22 -18.02 29.42
C LEU A 138 -18.77 -19.29 28.77
N PHE A 139 -18.19 -19.72 27.64
CA PHE A 139 -18.61 -20.94 26.95
C PHE A 139 -18.40 -22.19 27.83
N ILE A 140 -17.25 -22.29 28.51
CA ILE A 140 -16.97 -23.38 29.45
C ILE A 140 -17.97 -23.35 30.62
N ALA A 141 -18.20 -22.18 31.22
CA ALA A 141 -19.17 -22.01 32.30
C ALA A 141 -20.60 -22.42 31.87
N LEU A 142 -21.03 -22.01 30.68
CA LEU A 142 -22.31 -22.41 30.09
C LEU A 142 -22.38 -23.92 29.84
N CYS A 143 -21.29 -24.53 29.36
CA CYS A 143 -21.22 -25.98 29.17
C CYS A 143 -21.34 -26.74 30.49
N VAL A 144 -20.64 -26.30 31.54
CA VAL A 144 -20.73 -26.89 32.88
C VAL A 144 -22.12 -26.69 33.48
N TYR A 145 -22.69 -25.50 33.34
CA TYR A 145 -24.05 -25.19 33.78
C TYR A 145 -25.07 -26.11 33.11
N ARG A 146 -25.01 -26.23 31.77
CA ARG A 146 -25.89 -27.13 31.01
C ARG A 146 -25.69 -28.59 31.41
N ARG A 147 -24.45 -29.06 31.59
CA ARG A 147 -24.15 -30.44 32.05
C ARG A 147 -24.74 -30.71 33.44
N LYS A 148 -24.57 -29.77 34.38
CA LYS A 148 -25.12 -29.87 35.75
C LYS A 148 -26.64 -29.92 35.75
N HIS A 149 -27.31 -29.13 34.91
CA HIS A 149 -28.77 -29.17 34.78
C HIS A 149 -29.28 -30.43 34.06
N ARG A 150 -28.56 -30.95 33.06
CA ARG A 150 -28.91 -32.22 32.39
C ARG A 150 -28.83 -33.41 33.34
N ALA A 151 -27.81 -33.47 34.20
CA ALA A 151 -27.67 -34.52 35.21
C ALA A 151 -28.83 -34.53 36.23
N LYS A 152 -29.46 -33.38 36.47
CA LYS A 152 -30.64 -33.26 37.34
C LYS A 152 -31.94 -33.70 36.65
N ALA A 153 -32.01 -33.64 35.31
CA ALA A 153 -33.13 -34.13 34.51
C ALA A 153 -33.08 -35.65 34.27
N GLU A 154 -31.89 -36.25 34.14
CA GLU A 154 -31.76 -37.71 33.96
C GLU A 154 -31.84 -38.50 35.28
N SER A 155 -31.51 -37.89 36.43
CA SER A 155 -31.64 -38.56 37.73
C SER A 155 -33.10 -38.80 38.19
N GLN A 156 -34.10 -38.27 37.48
CA GLN A 156 -35.53 -38.47 37.81
C GLN A 156 -36.21 -39.59 36.98
N CYS A 157 -35.47 -40.34 36.15
CA CYS A 157 -36.02 -41.47 35.38
C CYS A 157 -35.46 -42.85 35.78
N LEU A 158 -34.92 -43.00 36.99
CA LEU A 158 -34.45 -44.31 37.48
C LEU A 158 -34.90 -44.57 38.92
N ALA A 159 -36.21 -44.44 39.15
CA ALA A 159 -36.89 -45.02 40.30
C ALA A 159 -38.34 -45.37 39.93
N GLY A 160 -38.54 -46.61 39.48
CA GLY A 160 -39.86 -47.23 39.33
C GLY A 160 -39.70 -48.76 39.31
N PRO A 161 -40.53 -49.55 40.02
CA PRO A 161 -40.10 -50.80 40.65
C PRO A 161 -40.16 -52.03 39.72
N ALA A 162 -39.39 -53.04 40.11
CA ALA A 162 -39.51 -54.41 39.62
C ALA A 162 -40.92 -54.97 39.85
N ALA A 163 -41.52 -55.54 38.79
CA ALA A 163 -42.58 -56.52 38.89
C ALA A 163 -42.23 -57.71 38.00
N MET A 164 -42.15 -58.88 38.63
CA MET A 164 -41.93 -60.19 38.03
C MET A 164 -43.07 -60.59 37.08
N GLY A 165 -42.70 -61.35 36.04
CA GLY A 165 -43.61 -62.03 35.11
C GLY A 165 -42.82 -62.45 33.87
N SER A 166 -41.81 -63.30 33.99
CA SER A 166 -41.92 -64.75 33.81
C SER A 166 -42.75 -65.12 32.59
N PHE A 167 -42.11 -65.37 31.44
CA PHE A 167 -42.33 -66.55 30.60
C PHE A 167 -41.10 -66.78 29.68
N SER A 168 -40.46 -67.91 29.89
CA SER A 168 -39.61 -68.66 28.94
C SER A 168 -39.98 -70.14 29.17
N PRO A 169 -39.89 -71.05 28.18
CA PRO A 169 -38.69 -71.22 27.38
C PRO A 169 -38.87 -71.60 25.89
N ILE A 170 -37.71 -71.56 25.22
CA ILE A 170 -37.34 -71.99 23.86
C ILE A 170 -37.60 -73.50 23.63
N PRO A 171 -37.72 -73.97 22.36
CA PRO A 171 -36.72 -74.92 21.89
C PRO A 171 -36.16 -74.63 20.47
N LEU A 172 -34.95 -75.16 20.28
CA LEU A 172 -34.00 -75.04 19.17
C LEU A 172 -34.34 -75.88 17.91
N LEU A 173 -33.47 -75.71 16.88
CA LEU A 173 -33.18 -76.55 15.68
C LEU A 173 -34.10 -76.33 14.46
N CYS A 174 -33.66 -76.39 13.20
CA CYS A 174 -32.38 -76.31 12.48
C CYS A 174 -32.69 -76.62 10.98
N CYS A 175 -31.74 -76.30 10.10
CA CYS A 175 -31.50 -76.86 8.75
C CYS A 175 -32.18 -76.27 7.49
N ALA A 176 -31.31 -75.65 6.69
CA ALA A 176 -30.92 -76.06 5.33
C ALA A 176 -31.87 -75.87 4.13
N GLY A 177 -31.42 -75.04 3.19
CA GLY A 177 -31.82 -75.05 1.78
C GLY A 177 -30.71 -74.44 0.91
N THR A 178 -29.86 -75.28 0.32
CA THR A 178 -29.06 -75.00 -0.89
C THR A 178 -30.02 -74.91 -2.11
N THR A 179 -29.83 -74.23 -3.24
CA THR A 179 -28.70 -74.00 -4.16
C THR A 179 -29.17 -72.96 -5.21
N SER A 180 -28.31 -72.03 -5.65
CA SER A 180 -27.98 -71.76 -7.07
C SER A 180 -27.37 -70.35 -7.29
N THR A 181 -26.09 -70.35 -7.69
CA THR A 181 -25.33 -69.30 -8.41
C THR A 181 -25.84 -69.22 -9.88
N PRO A 182 -25.50 -68.23 -10.76
CA PRO A 182 -24.33 -67.33 -10.70
C PRO A 182 -24.42 -65.89 -11.27
N SER A 183 -23.28 -65.18 -11.14
CA SER A 183 -22.74 -64.05 -11.95
C SER A 183 -23.25 -62.64 -11.59
N LYS A 184 -22.46 -61.57 -11.43
CA LYS A 184 -21.16 -61.17 -12.00
C LYS A 184 -20.45 -60.10 -11.12
N VAL A 185 -19.11 -60.20 -11.04
CA VAL A 185 -18.07 -59.13 -11.17
C VAL A 185 -18.06 -58.02 -10.08
N LEU A 186 -17.19 -58.09 -9.05
CA LEU A 186 -15.75 -57.68 -8.94
C LEU A 186 -15.51 -56.19 -9.30
N ASP A 187 -14.77 -55.35 -8.60
CA ASP A 187 -14.09 -55.37 -7.30
C ASP A 187 -13.75 -53.91 -6.95
N ALA A 188 -13.60 -53.65 -5.66
CA ALA A 188 -12.90 -52.50 -5.13
C ALA A 188 -11.48 -52.91 -4.68
N GLU A 189 -10.60 -51.92 -4.69
CA GLU A 189 -9.50 -51.72 -3.73
C GLU A 189 -8.05 -51.88 -4.22
N THR A 190 -7.35 -50.73 -4.14
CA THR A 190 -5.98 -50.47 -3.68
C THR A 190 -4.82 -51.31 -4.20
N SER A 191 -3.85 -50.60 -4.79
CA SER A 191 -2.44 -50.78 -4.41
C SER A 191 -1.51 -49.67 -4.94
N HIS A 192 -0.78 -49.08 -3.99
CA HIS A 192 0.64 -48.70 -4.03
C HIS A 192 1.18 -47.63 -5.00
N LEU A 193 1.73 -46.59 -4.36
CA LEU A 193 2.80 -45.69 -4.82
C LEU A 193 4.13 -46.47 -4.98
N PRO A 194 5.05 -46.05 -5.87
CA PRO A 194 6.22 -45.29 -5.37
C PRO A 194 6.80 -44.19 -6.30
N SER A 195 7.31 -43.15 -5.63
CA SER A 195 8.50 -42.29 -5.89
C SER A 195 8.87 -41.74 -7.28
N GLN A 196 9.05 -40.40 -7.28
CA GLN A 196 10.03 -39.52 -7.96
C GLN A 196 10.22 -39.71 -9.48
N GLN A 197 10.27 -38.69 -10.35
CA GLN A 197 11.04 -37.45 -10.30
C GLN A 197 10.69 -36.63 -11.57
N SER A 198 10.91 -35.32 -11.52
CA SER A 198 11.40 -34.51 -12.66
C SER A 198 10.43 -34.06 -13.77
N SER A 199 10.85 -32.95 -14.41
CA SER A 199 10.30 -32.19 -15.56
C SER A 199 8.97 -31.46 -15.31
N LYS A 200 8.99 -30.13 -15.17
CA LYS A 200 8.95 -29.12 -16.26
C LYS A 200 7.85 -29.44 -17.26
N GLU A 201 6.73 -28.74 -17.12
CA GLU A 201 5.74 -28.57 -18.19
C GLU A 201 5.31 -27.10 -18.18
N ASP A 202 5.25 -26.54 -19.38
CA ASP A 202 5.23 -25.12 -19.71
C ASP A 202 3.81 -24.55 -19.68
N ASP A 203 3.56 -23.54 -18.84
CA ASP A 203 2.37 -22.69 -18.99
C ASP A 203 2.64 -21.66 -20.10
N ASN A 204 2.38 -22.08 -21.33
CA ASN A 204 2.39 -21.27 -22.53
C ASN A 204 1.15 -20.35 -22.56
N ILE A 205 1.22 -19.21 -21.86
CA ILE A 205 0.21 -18.14 -22.01
C ILE A 205 0.57 -17.31 -23.25
N HIS A 206 -0.18 -17.55 -24.32
CA HIS A 206 -0.10 -16.81 -25.57
C HIS A 206 -0.67 -15.39 -25.36
N TYR A 207 0.21 -14.40 -25.22
CA TYR A 207 -0.20 -12.99 -25.19
C TYR A 207 -0.54 -12.52 -26.61
N ALA A 208 -1.62 -11.76 -26.76
CA ALA A 208 -2.06 -11.22 -28.03
C ALA A 208 -1.01 -10.28 -28.65
N ASP A 209 -0.76 -10.48 -29.94
CA ASP A 209 0.06 -9.64 -30.79
C ASP A 209 -0.64 -8.27 -30.97
N LEU A 210 -0.14 -7.22 -30.33
CA LEU A 210 -0.63 -5.85 -30.58
C LEU A 210 0.06 -5.31 -31.82
N GLN A 211 -0.64 -5.38 -32.96
CA GLN A 211 -0.25 -4.68 -34.18
C GLN A 211 -0.15 -3.16 -33.93
N PRO A 212 0.90 -2.47 -34.40
CA PRO A 212 0.95 -1.02 -34.39
C PRO A 212 -0.09 -0.44 -35.36
N LEU A 213 -0.92 0.48 -34.87
CA LEU A 213 -1.81 1.29 -35.70
C LEU A 213 -0.97 2.15 -36.68
N PRO A 214 -1.41 2.33 -37.94
CA PRO A 214 -0.69 3.17 -38.90
C PRO A 214 -0.76 4.65 -38.49
N ALA A 215 0.33 5.37 -38.74
CA ALA A 215 0.43 6.81 -38.49
C ALA A 215 -0.61 7.59 -39.31
N ALA A 216 -1.29 8.54 -38.65
CA ALA A 216 -2.21 9.45 -39.30
C ALA A 216 -1.46 10.36 -40.31
N PRO A 217 -2.04 10.65 -41.49
CA PRO A 217 -1.41 11.52 -42.48
C PRO A 217 -1.21 12.94 -41.93
N GLN A 218 0.03 13.44 -41.96
CA GLN A 218 0.30 14.85 -41.70
C GLN A 218 -0.34 15.68 -42.81
N HIS A 219 -1.32 16.49 -42.41
CA HIS A 219 -1.93 17.46 -43.31
C HIS A 219 -0.88 18.55 -43.59
N GLY A 220 -0.36 18.54 -44.82
CA GLY A 220 0.56 19.55 -45.32
C GLY A 220 -0.05 20.94 -45.19
N ARG A 221 0.61 21.80 -44.42
CA ARG A 221 0.26 23.22 -44.32
C ARG A 221 0.81 23.94 -45.55
N SER A 222 -0.05 24.19 -46.54
CA SER A 222 0.25 25.16 -47.59
C SER A 222 0.19 26.59 -47.03
N PRO A 223 1.05 27.51 -47.51
CA PRO A 223 1.16 28.87 -47.00
C PRO A 223 0.15 29.81 -47.69
N GLY A 224 -0.53 30.64 -46.90
CA GLY A 224 -1.22 31.82 -47.42
C GLY A 224 -2.52 32.17 -46.68
N ALA A 225 -2.44 33.19 -45.82
CA ALA A 225 -3.43 34.29 -45.75
C ALA A 225 -3.04 35.28 -44.65
N ALA A 226 -2.58 36.45 -45.12
CA ALA A 226 -2.80 37.81 -44.65
C ALA A 226 -2.85 38.16 -43.14
N CYS A 227 -2.07 39.21 -42.84
CA CYS A 227 -2.05 40.00 -41.62
C CYS A 227 -3.45 40.50 -41.21
N SER A 228 -3.72 40.51 -39.91
CA SER A 228 -4.67 41.45 -39.32
C SER A 228 -3.97 42.21 -38.19
N GLU A 229 -3.84 43.50 -38.43
CA GLU A 229 -3.25 44.55 -37.61
C GLU A 229 -4.20 44.86 -36.45
N TYR A 230 -3.74 44.72 -35.20
CA TYR A 230 -4.52 45.14 -34.03
C TYR A 230 -4.03 46.50 -33.54
N ALA A 231 -4.93 47.48 -33.59
CA ALA A 231 -4.71 48.86 -33.20
C ALA A 231 -4.42 48.99 -31.70
N SER A 232 -3.38 49.74 -31.36
CA SER A 232 -3.05 50.12 -29.97
C SER A 232 -3.63 51.49 -29.67
N VAL A 233 -4.55 51.58 -28.70
CA VAL A 233 -5.10 52.85 -28.20
C VAL A 233 -4.15 53.40 -27.14
N MET A 234 -3.55 54.57 -27.38
CA MET A 234 -2.86 55.34 -26.34
C MET A 234 -3.85 56.24 -25.60
N VAL A 235 -3.87 56.15 -24.27
CA VAL A 235 -4.59 57.07 -23.38
C VAL A 235 -3.61 58.14 -22.92
N ALA A 236 -3.91 59.41 -23.21
CA ALA A 236 -3.18 60.56 -22.68
C ALA A 236 -3.66 60.85 -21.24
N ALA A 237 -2.74 60.93 -20.29
CA ALA A 237 -2.97 61.49 -18.97
C ALA A 237 -2.76 63.01 -19.00
N LYS A 238 -3.61 63.72 -18.25
CA LYS A 238 -3.75 65.18 -18.18
C LYS A 238 -2.74 65.82 -17.22
#